data_AF-A0A521A4T1-F1
#
_entry.id   AF-A0A521A4T1-F1
#
_cell.length_a   1.000
_cell.length_b   1.000
_cell.length_c   1.000
_cell.angle_alpha   90.00
_cell.angle_beta   90.00
_cell.angle_gamma   90.00
#
_symmetry.space_group_name_H-M   'P 1'
#
loop_
_entity.id
_entity.type
_entity.pdbx_description
1 polymer ?
#
loop_
_entity_poly.entity_id
_entity_poly.type
_entity_poly.pdbx_seq_one_letter_code
_entity_poly.pdbx_strand_id
1 'polypeptide(L)'
;MQQFLTILAFYRPFVVWSFIVNIAIAIVNPFVIPAIITKLFMTVFVWYLVTETNARRKLTFYKNLGISPFKLFSVLFLFDISMTIGFLVVIKEFI
;
A
#
# COMPACT_ATOMS: atom_id res chain seq x y z
N MET A 1 5.47 17.66 -11.71
CA MET A 1 4.34 16.90 -12.29
C MET A 1 4.64 15.42 -12.48
N GLN A 2 5.72 15.03 -13.16
CA GLN A 2 5.96 13.62 -13.56
C GLN A 2 6.21 12.66 -12.38
N GLN A 3 6.89 13.08 -11.31
CA GLN A 3 7.22 12.21 -10.17
C GLN A 3 5.97 11.62 -9.48
N PHE A 4 4.90 12.40 -9.35
CA PHE A 4 3.65 11.94 -8.73
C PHE A 4 2.94 10.90 -9.58
N LEU A 5 2.92 11.10 -10.91
CA LEU A 5 2.36 10.13 -11.86
C LEU A 5 3.12 8.81 -11.85
N THR A 6 4.46 8.84 -11.72
CA THR A 6 5.26 7.61 -11.65
C THR A 6 5.00 6.84 -10.34
N ILE A 7 4.82 7.55 -9.21
CA ILE A 7 4.41 6.92 -7.94
C ILE A 7 3.02 6.27 -8.08
N LEU A 8 2.07 6.96 -8.72
CA LEU A 8 0.72 6.45 -8.96
C LEU A 8 0.71 5.21 -9.87
N ALA A 9 1.57 5.20 -10.90
CA ALA A 9 1.71 4.05 -11.80
C ALA A 9 2.27 2.82 -11.08
N PHE A 10 3.17 3.02 -10.12
CA PHE A 10 3.63 1.94 -9.23
C PHE A 10 2.53 1.49 -8.27
N TYR A 11 1.69 2.41 -7.78
CA TYR A 11 0.61 2.13 -6.83
C TYR A 11 -0.56 1.33 -7.42
N ARG A 12 -0.87 1.50 -8.71
CA ARG A 12 -2.01 0.87 -9.39
C ARG A 12 -2.25 -0.62 -9.05
N PRO A 13 -1.26 -1.53 -9.19
CA PRO A 13 -1.45 -2.93 -8.83
C PRO A 13 -1.67 -3.14 -7.32
N PHE A 14 -1.05 -2.33 -6.46
CA PHE A 14 -1.19 -2.43 -5.02
C PHE A 14 -2.58 -2.03 -4.52
N VAL A 15 -3.24 -1.07 -5.18
CA VAL A 15 -4.63 -0.66 -4.84
C VAL A 15 -5.59 -1.84 -4.92
N VAL A 16 -5.51 -2.64 -5.99
CA VAL A 16 -6.42 -3.77 -6.19
C VAL A 16 -6.22 -4.82 -5.10
N TRP A 17 -4.97 -5.16 -4.79
CA TRP A 17 -4.63 -6.08 -3.70
C TRP A 17 -5.06 -5.55 -2.34
N SER A 18 -4.85 -4.26 -2.11
CA SER A 18 -5.26 -3.56 -0.89
C SER A 18 -6.77 -3.61 -0.67
N PHE A 19 -7.56 -3.46 -1.73
CA PHE A 19 -9.01 -3.51 -1.67
C PHE A 19 -9.52 -4.92 -1.33
N ILE A 20 -8.93 -5.95 -1.95
CA ILE A 20 -9.24 -7.37 -1.65
C ILE A 20 -8.94 -7.68 -0.19
N VAL A 21 -7.81 -7.21 0.33
CA VAL A 21 -7.41 -7.41 1.72
C VAL A 21 -8.34 -6.69 2.69
N ASN A 22 -8.78 -5.47 2.36
CA ASN A 22 -9.76 -4.74 3.16
C ASN A 22 -11.10 -5.50 3.26
N ILE A 23 -11.58 -6.07 2.16
CA ILE A 23 -12.80 -6.91 2.17
C ILE A 23 -12.60 -8.15 3.04
N ALA A 24 -11.45 -8.84 2.91
CA ALA A 24 -11.15 -10.02 3.73
C ALA A 24 -11.08 -9.68 5.23
N ILE A 25 -10.45 -8.55 5.59
CA ILE A 25 -10.41 -8.07 6.98
C ILE A 25 -11.81 -7.77 7.49
N ALA A 26 -12.65 -7.09 6.71
CA ALA A 26 -14.01 -6.77 7.11
C ALA A 26 -14.87 -8.01 7.41
N ILE A 27 -14.65 -9.12 6.69
CA ILE A 27 -15.37 -10.39 6.91
C ILE A 27 -14.86 -11.11 8.17
N VAL A 28 -13.55 -11.15 8.39
CA VAL A 28 -12.95 -11.92 9.49
C VAL A 28 -13.02 -11.17 10.82
N ASN A 29 -12.67 -9.88 10.81
CA ASN A 29 -12.65 -9.05 12.01
C ASN A 29 -12.58 -7.53 11.68
N PRO A 30 -13.65 -6.75 11.91
CA PRO A 30 -13.73 -5.33 11.55
C PRO A 30 -12.93 -4.38 12.47
N PHE A 31 -12.05 -4.88 13.34
CA PHE A 31 -11.22 -4.01 14.19
C PHE A 31 -10.11 -3.30 13.39
N VAL A 32 -9.98 -1.99 13.62
CA VAL A 32 -9.04 -1.11 12.93
C VAL A 32 -7.57 -1.44 13.23
N ILE A 33 -7.27 -1.81 14.48
CA ILE A 33 -5.89 -2.09 14.92
C ILE A 33 -5.27 -3.28 14.16
N PRO A 34 -5.89 -4.49 14.12
CA PRO A 34 -5.34 -5.60 13.35
C PRO A 34 -5.31 -5.33 11.84
N ALA A 35 -6.23 -4.52 11.32
CA ALA A 35 -6.21 -4.08 9.92
C ALA A 35 -4.95 -3.27 9.58
N ILE A 36 -4.56 -2.34 10.45
CA ILE A 36 -3.34 -1.52 10.26
C ILE A 36 -2.08 -2.40 10.38
N ILE A 37 -2.04 -3.35 11.30
CA ILE A 37 -0.88 -4.26 11.48
C ILE A 37 -0.68 -5.13 10.24
N THR A 38 -1.75 -5.74 9.71
CA THR A 38 -1.68 -6.56 8.49
C THR A 38 -1.26 -5.76 7.26
N LYS A 39 -1.73 -4.51 7.14
CA LYS A 39 -1.30 -3.55 6.11
C LYS A 39 0.18 -3.21 6.18
N LEU A 40 0.68 -2.97 7.39
CA LEU A 40 2.08 -2.64 7.62
C LEU A 40 2.96 -3.84 7.25
N PHE A 41 2.56 -5.05 7.66
CA PHE A 41 3.23 -6.29 7.28
C PHE A 41 3.25 -6.51 5.76
N MET A 42 2.12 -6.31 5.07
CA MET A 42 2.07 -6.39 3.60
C MET A 42 3.01 -5.38 2.94
N THR A 43 3.05 -4.15 3.42
CA THR A 43 3.93 -3.11 2.85
C THR A 43 5.40 -3.50 2.99
N VAL A 44 5.80 -4.01 4.16
CA VAL A 44 7.18 -4.50 4.40
C VAL A 44 7.48 -5.72 3.52
N PHE A 45 6.54 -6.64 3.39
CA PHE A 45 6.71 -7.84 2.56
C PHE A 45 6.88 -7.49 1.09
N VAL A 46 6.09 -6.55 0.58
CA VAL A 46 6.25 -6.01 -0.77
C VAL A 46 7.61 -5.33 -0.92
N TRP A 47 8.01 -4.50 0.04
CA TRP A 47 9.32 -3.85 -0.01
C TRP A 47 10.46 -4.87 -0.09
N TYR A 48 10.38 -5.94 0.70
CA TYR A 48 11.34 -7.05 0.67
C TYR A 48 11.33 -7.76 -0.69
N LEU A 49 10.17 -8.18 -1.20
CA LEU A 49 10.04 -8.84 -2.50
C LEU A 49 10.56 -7.97 -3.65
N VAL A 50 10.22 -6.68 -3.68
CA VAL A 50 10.65 -5.79 -4.77
C VAL A 50 12.16 -5.51 -4.67
N THR A 51 12.73 -5.53 -3.47
CA THR A 51 14.18 -5.36 -3.26
C THR A 51 14.96 -6.59 -3.70
N GLU A 52 14.46 -7.80 -3.45
CA GLU A 52 15.17 -9.05 -3.72
C GLU A 52 14.96 -9.56 -5.16
N THR A 53 13.81 -9.26 -5.77
CA THR A 53 13.48 -9.76 -7.12
C THR A 53 13.98 -8.85 -8.25
N ASN A 54 13.79 -9.27 -9.50
CA ASN A 54 14.03 -8.47 -10.72
C ASN A 54 13.33 -7.09 -10.72
N ALA A 55 12.34 -6.89 -9.85
CA ALA A 55 11.72 -5.59 -9.62
C ALA A 55 12.66 -4.55 -8.98
N ARG A 56 13.83 -4.98 -8.47
CA ARG A 56 14.91 -4.09 -8.01
C ARG A 56 15.35 -3.11 -9.09
N ARG A 57 15.29 -3.51 -10.36
CA ARG A 57 15.61 -2.64 -11.52
C ARG A 57 14.63 -1.46 -11.63
N LYS A 58 13.34 -1.68 -11.34
CA LYS A 58 12.35 -0.60 -11.21
C LYS A 58 12.68 0.31 -10.03
N LEU A 59 13.01 -0.26 -8.86
CA LEU A 59 13.44 0.50 -7.68
C LEU A 59 14.65 1.40 -7.94
N THR A 60 15.65 0.90 -8.66
CA THR A 60 16.82 1.69 -9.09
C THR A 60 16.44 2.80 -10.06
N PHE A 61 15.49 2.57 -10.97
CA PHE A 61 14.95 3.62 -11.85
C PHE A 61 14.28 4.75 -11.05
N TYR A 62 13.45 4.41 -10.05
CA TYR A 62 12.87 5.41 -9.14
C TYR A 62 13.92 6.18 -8.33
N LYS A 63 14.96 5.47 -7.87
CA LYS A 63 16.09 6.09 -7.16
C LYS A 63 16.86 7.06 -8.06
N ASN A 64 17.06 6.71 -9.34
CA ASN A 64 17.71 7.58 -10.33
C ASN A 64 16.85 8.80 -10.69
N LEU A 65 15.53 8.71 -10.56
CA LEU A 65 14.60 9.85 -10.67
C LEU A 65 14.58 10.76 -9.42
N GLY A 66 15.42 10.47 -8.41
CA GLY A 66 15.51 11.21 -7.16
C GLY A 66 14.48 10.80 -6.10
N ILE A 67 13.72 9.72 -6.32
CA ILE A 67 12.72 9.23 -5.36
C ILE A 67 13.35 8.09 -4.56
N SER A 68 13.57 8.33 -3.26
CA SER A 68 14.09 7.27 -2.40
C SER A 68 13.05 6.14 -2.25
N PRO A 69 13.48 4.87 -2.21
CA PRO A 69 12.60 3.72 -1.96
C PRO A 69 11.72 3.92 -0.74
N PHE A 70 12.32 4.36 0.37
CA PHE A 70 11.62 4.62 1.62
C PHE A 70 10.49 5.63 1.44
N LYS A 71 10.75 6.75 0.75
CA LYS A 71 9.72 7.77 0.48
C LYS A 71 8.59 7.22 -0.38
N LEU A 72 8.90 6.37 -1.36
CA LEU A 72 7.91 5.72 -2.21
C LEU A 72 6.99 4.80 -1.40
N PHE A 73 7.56 3.91 -0.58
CA PHE A 73 6.78 3.00 0.28
C PHE A 73 6.00 3.73 1.39
N SER A 74 6.54 4.80 1.97
CA SER A 74 5.81 5.59 2.97
C SER A 74 4.59 6.31 2.40
N VAL A 75 4.69 6.90 1.20
CA VAL A 75 3.55 7.55 0.53
C VAL A 75 2.48 6.52 0.17
N LEU A 76 2.90 5.36 -0.34
CA LEU A 76 2.04 4.20 -0.58
C LEU A 76 1.25 3.81 0.67
N PHE A 77 1.94 3.63 1.80
CA PHE A 77 1.33 3.21 3.05
C PHE A 77 0.33 4.24 3.59
N LEU A 78 0.64 5.54 3.49
CA LEU A 78 -0.27 6.62 3.90
C LEU A 78 -1.55 6.63 3.07
N PHE A 79 -1.45 6.52 1.75
CA PHE A 79 -2.62 6.39 0.88
C PHE A 79 -3.44 5.15 1.24
N ASP A 80 -2.75 4.03 1.48
CA ASP A 80 -3.40 2.76 1.76
C ASP A 80 -4.16 2.73 3.09
N ILE A 81 -3.59 3.33 4.14
CA ILE A 81 -4.26 3.53 5.42
C ILE A 81 -5.47 4.45 5.25
N SER A 82 -5.34 5.55 4.51
CA SER A 82 -6.45 6.49 4.34
C SER A 82 -7.67 5.82 3.68
N MET A 83 -7.45 4.99 2.66
CA MET A 83 -8.52 4.16 2.07
C MET A 83 -9.10 3.16 3.06
N THR A 84 -8.25 2.52 3.88
CA THR A 84 -8.68 1.50 4.84
C THR A 84 -9.52 2.10 5.96
N ILE A 85 -9.13 3.26 6.49
CA ILE A 85 -9.92 4.00 7.48
C ILE A 85 -11.27 4.39 6.87
N GLY A 86 -11.27 4.96 5.66
CA GLY A 86 -12.52 5.30 4.97
C GLY A 86 -13.44 4.10 4.81
N PHE A 87 -12.90 2.96 4.37
CA PHE A 87 -13.66 1.73 4.19
C PHE A 87 -14.24 1.18 5.51
N LEU A 88 -13.45 1.14 6.58
CA LEU A 88 -13.89 0.65 7.89
C LEU A 88 -14.93 1.57 8.53
N VAL A 89 -14.79 2.89 8.39
CA VAL A 89 -15.80 3.84 8.88
C VAL A 89 -17.13 3.61 8.19
N VAL A 90 -17.11 3.47 6.86
CA VAL A 90 -18.33 3.21 6.08
C VAL A 90 -18.97 1.88 6.50
N ILE A 91 -18.19 0.80 6.61
CA ILE A 91 -18.73 -0.51 7.02
C ILE A 91 -19.31 -0.49 8.43
N LYS A 92 -18.66 0.21 9.36
CA LYS A 92 -19.13 0.30 10.75
C LYS A 92 -20.46 1.04 10.88
N GLU A 93 -20.81 1.93 9.96
CA GLU A 93 -22.12 2.57 9.92
C GLU A 93 -23.24 1.61 9.46
N PHE A 94 -22.89 0.51 8.78
CA PHE A 94 -23.86 -0.47 8.25
C PHE A 94 -23.97 -1.77 9.07
N ILE A 95 -23.11 -1.98 10.08
CA ILE A 95 -23.12 -3.13 11.00
C ILE A 95 -23.54 -2.66 12.39
#